data_AF-A0A4Q5RVR5-F1
#
_entry.id   AF-A0A4Q5RVR5-F1
#
_cell.length_a   1.000
_cell.length_b   1.000
_cell.length_c   1.000
_cell.angle_alpha   90.00
_cell.angle_beta   90.00
_cell.angle_gamma   90.00
#
_symmetry.space_group_name_H-M   'P 1'
#
loop_
_entity.id
_entity.type
_entity.pdbx_description
1 polymer ?
#
loop_
_entity_poly.entity_id
_entity_poly.type
_entity_poly.pdbx_seq_one_letter_code
_entity_poly.pdbx_strand_id
1 'polypeptide(L)'
;MSISLDGIEPFTAIIRDGEDLYECRWDGHKKYNKPKSTAEPHIWSSVTLYTEEVIATREEWFNSWLSTHPNPTQEDILRFHQFTGDGDSWNDLTMNRGGETFTVSITSVKLGESKASMTYLDLKSHQQVNADFAIDKYTGALK
;
A
#
# COMPACT_ATOMS: atom_id res chain seq x y z
N MET A 1 22.63 3.72 15.61
CA MET A 1 21.93 4.74 16.42
C MET A 1 20.46 4.37 16.46
N SER A 2 19.83 4.30 17.63
CA SER A 2 18.37 4.11 17.74
C SER A 2 17.70 5.49 17.77
N ILE A 3 16.90 5.80 16.75
CA ILE A 3 16.06 7.01 16.73
C ILE A 3 14.92 6.81 17.73
N SER A 4 14.53 7.80 18.54
CA SER A 4 13.27 7.72 19.32
C SER A 4 12.07 8.07 18.43
N LEU A 5 10.95 7.39 18.61
CA LEU A 5 9.67 7.70 17.96
C LEU A 5 8.61 8.17 18.97
N ASP A 6 9.03 8.65 20.14
CA ASP A 6 8.11 9.17 21.15
C ASP A 6 7.34 10.37 20.59
N GLY A 7 6.01 10.32 20.72
CA GLY A 7 5.11 11.35 20.17
C GLY A 7 4.84 11.24 18.66
N ILE A 8 5.37 10.21 17.98
CA ILE A 8 5.03 9.91 16.58
C ILE A 8 3.88 8.91 16.55
N GLU A 9 2.84 9.21 15.78
CA GLU A 9 1.71 8.32 15.53
C GLU A 9 2.18 6.98 14.91
N PRO A 10 1.52 5.85 15.23
CA PRO A 10 1.83 4.55 14.62
C PRO A 10 1.82 4.60 13.09
N PHE A 11 2.79 3.94 12.46
CA PHE A 11 2.90 3.89 11.00
C PHE A 11 3.52 2.58 10.52
N THR A 12 3.32 2.31 9.23
CA THR A 12 4.05 1.30 8.47
C THR A 12 4.76 1.98 7.32
N ALA A 13 6.08 1.85 7.25
CA ALA A 13 6.90 2.30 6.15
C ALA A 13 7.37 1.10 5.32
N ILE A 14 7.10 1.14 4.02
CA ILE A 14 7.61 0.16 3.07
C ILE A 14 8.85 0.77 2.40
N ILE A 15 10.01 0.20 2.68
CA ILE A 15 11.30 0.75 2.25
C ILE A 15 11.92 -0.24 1.28
N ARG A 16 12.20 0.22 0.07
CA ARG A 16 12.99 -0.52 -0.90
C ARG A 16 14.39 0.07 -0.97
N ASP A 17 15.39 -0.75 -0.71
CA ASP A 17 16.81 -0.39 -0.84
C ASP A 17 17.47 -1.40 -1.79
N GLY A 18 17.70 -0.98 -3.03
CA GLY A 18 18.15 -1.89 -4.09
C GLY A 18 17.18 -3.08 -4.31
N GLU A 19 17.67 -4.28 -4.02
CA GLU A 19 16.93 -5.55 -4.11
C GLU A 19 16.22 -5.93 -2.80
N ASP A 20 16.54 -5.24 -1.72
CA ASP A 20 15.94 -5.47 -0.41
C ASP A 20 14.64 -4.69 -0.26
N LEU A 21 13.65 -5.32 0.36
CA LEU A 21 12.37 -4.72 0.73
C LEU A 21 12.13 -4.94 2.22
N TYR A 22 11.81 -3.87 2.92
CA TYR A 22 11.57 -3.88 4.35
C TYR A 22 10.19 -3.33 4.67
N GLU A 23 9.51 -4.01 5.57
CA GLU A 23 8.35 -3.48 6.29
C GLU A 23 8.83 -3.01 7.67
N CYS A 24 8.86 -1.69 7.84
CA CYS A 24 9.24 -1.02 9.08
C CYS A 24 7.98 -0.49 9.77
N ARG A 25 7.54 -1.15 10.84
CA ARG A 25 6.32 -0.79 11.57
C ARG A 25 6.64 -0.20 12.94
N TRP A 26 5.97 0.89 13.27
CA TRP A 26 5.90 1.47 14.60
C TRP A 26 4.47 1.36 15.11
N ASP A 27 4.24 0.62 16.20
CA ASP A 27 2.89 0.44 16.78
C ASP A 27 2.56 1.42 17.91
N GLY A 28 3.40 2.44 18.13
CA GLY A 28 3.32 3.37 19.26
C GLY A 28 4.10 2.93 20.51
N HIS A 29 4.54 1.67 20.57
CA HIS A 29 5.27 1.12 21.72
C HIS A 29 6.56 0.41 21.31
N LYS A 30 6.50 -0.38 20.22
CA LYS A 30 7.57 -1.23 19.72
C LYS A 30 7.75 -1.03 18.21
N LYS A 31 9.02 -1.12 17.81
CA LYS A 31 9.43 -1.14 16.40
C LYS A 31 9.55 -2.57 15.91
N TYR A 32 9.06 -2.80 14.70
CA TYR A 32 9.21 -4.04 13.97
C TYR A 32 9.91 -3.73 12.66
N ASN A 33 10.84 -4.58 12.29
CA ASN A 33 11.46 -4.57 10.97
C ASN A 33 11.38 -5.99 10.44
N LYS A 34 10.72 -6.17 9.30
CA LYS A 34 10.57 -7.46 8.65
C LYS A 34 11.06 -7.35 7.19
N PRO A 35 12.11 -8.09 6.81
CA PRO A 35 12.45 -8.26 5.40
C PRO A 35 11.28 -8.92 4.65
N LYS A 36 11.04 -8.46 3.42
CA LYS A 36 9.98 -8.94 2.52
C LYS A 36 10.62 -9.31 1.18
N SER A 37 10.06 -10.31 0.51
CA SER A 37 10.56 -10.73 -0.79
C SER A 37 10.20 -9.70 -1.86
N THR A 38 11.15 -9.27 -2.68
CA THR A 38 10.88 -8.45 -3.88
C THR A 38 10.35 -9.26 -5.06
N ALA A 39 10.41 -10.59 -4.98
CA ALA A 39 9.92 -11.50 -6.02
C ALA A 39 8.42 -11.81 -5.89
N GLU A 40 7.78 -11.38 -4.80
CA GLU A 40 6.38 -11.68 -4.50
C GLU A 40 5.58 -10.39 -4.32
N PRO A 41 4.33 -10.33 -4.80
CA PRO A 41 3.41 -9.25 -4.45
C PRO A 41 3.05 -9.29 -2.96
N HIS A 42 2.85 -8.12 -2.36
CA HIS A 42 2.41 -7.98 -0.97
C HIS A 42 1.23 -7.01 -0.89
N ILE A 43 0.34 -7.23 0.08
CA ILE A 43 -0.72 -6.31 0.48
C ILE A 43 -0.53 -5.93 1.95
N TRP A 44 -0.90 -4.70 2.29
CA TRP A 44 -0.86 -4.21 3.67
C TRP A 44 -2.19 -3.59 4.06
N SER A 45 -2.58 -3.83 5.30
CA SER A 45 -3.75 -3.22 5.94
C SER A 45 -3.30 -2.50 7.21
N SER A 46 -3.90 -1.35 7.51
CA SER A 46 -3.54 -0.60 8.71
C SER A 46 -4.00 -1.36 9.96
N VAL A 47 -3.05 -1.76 10.81
CA VAL A 47 -3.32 -2.43 12.09
C VAL A 47 -4.07 -1.54 13.09
N THR A 48 -4.06 -0.22 12.88
CA THR A 48 -4.86 0.71 13.70
C THR A 48 -6.31 0.80 13.25
N LEU A 49 -6.63 0.35 12.03
CA LEU A 49 -7.98 0.43 11.46
C LEU A 49 -8.69 -0.92 11.43
N TYR A 50 -7.96 -2.02 11.24
CA TYR A 50 -8.54 -3.34 10.96
C TYR A 50 -8.12 -4.37 12.00
N THR A 51 -9.04 -5.25 12.37
CA THR A 51 -8.75 -6.40 13.23
C THR A 51 -7.96 -7.46 12.45
N GLU A 52 -7.38 -8.43 13.16
CA GLU A 52 -6.63 -9.52 12.53
C GLU A 52 -7.49 -10.31 11.54
N GLU A 53 -8.78 -10.50 11.84
CA GLU A 53 -9.73 -11.19 10.96
C GLU A 53 -9.94 -10.41 9.66
N VAL A 54 -10.15 -9.09 9.74
CA VAL A 54 -10.34 -8.26 8.54
C VAL A 54 -9.06 -8.20 7.70
N ILE A 55 -7.89 -8.17 8.33
CA ILE A 55 -6.60 -8.24 7.64
C ILE A 55 -6.50 -9.57 6.88
N ALA A 56 -6.80 -10.70 7.52
CA ALA A 56 -6.77 -12.02 6.89
C ALA A 56 -7.72 -12.10 5.69
N THR A 57 -8.95 -11.61 5.81
CA THR A 57 -9.91 -11.55 4.69
C THR A 57 -9.36 -10.76 3.49
N ARG A 58 -8.69 -9.63 3.74
CA ARG A 58 -8.09 -8.83 2.66
C ARG A 58 -6.90 -9.51 2.00
N GLU A 59 -6.09 -10.24 2.78
CA GLU A 59 -5.03 -11.08 2.25
C GLU A 59 -5.61 -12.21 1.37
N GLU A 60 -6.71 -12.83 1.79
CA GLU A 60 -7.42 -13.83 0.98
C GLU A 60 -7.97 -13.26 -0.33
N TRP A 61 -8.58 -12.07 -0.29
CA TRP A 61 -9.02 -11.38 -1.51
C TRP A 61 -7.87 -11.09 -2.46
N PHE A 62 -6.74 -10.61 -1.95
CA PHE A 62 -5.56 -10.32 -2.74
C PHE A 62 -4.97 -11.57 -3.39
N ASN A 63 -4.80 -12.64 -2.62
CA ASN A 63 -4.28 -13.92 -3.11
C ASN A 63 -5.20 -14.54 -4.16
N SER A 64 -6.51 -14.50 -3.92
CA SER A 64 -7.51 -14.99 -4.87
C SER A 64 -7.49 -14.17 -6.16
N TRP A 65 -7.39 -12.85 -6.06
CA TRP A 65 -7.27 -11.96 -7.21
C TRP A 65 -6.00 -12.23 -8.03
N LEU A 66 -4.83 -12.36 -7.37
CA LEU A 66 -3.57 -12.68 -8.03
C LEU A 66 -3.61 -14.02 -8.79
N SER A 67 -4.34 -15.02 -8.28
CA SER A 67 -4.49 -16.32 -8.95
C SER A 67 -5.14 -16.22 -10.33
N THR A 68 -5.94 -15.18 -10.55
CA THR A 68 -6.62 -14.89 -11.83
C THR A 68 -5.93 -13.76 -12.62
N HIS A 69 -4.99 -13.03 -11.99
CA HIS A 69 -4.25 -11.92 -12.57
C HIS A 69 -2.74 -12.08 -12.31
N PRO A 70 -2.07 -13.05 -12.96
CA PRO A 70 -0.67 -13.37 -12.65
C PRO A 70 0.32 -12.26 -13.02
N ASN A 71 -0.06 -11.36 -13.93
CA ASN A 71 0.75 -10.22 -14.37
C ASN A 71 -0.13 -8.96 -14.46
N PRO A 72 -0.59 -8.43 -13.32
CA PRO A 72 -1.57 -7.35 -13.33
C PRO A 72 -0.94 -6.05 -13.85
N THR A 73 -1.70 -5.32 -14.66
CA THR A 73 -1.34 -3.95 -15.06
C THR A 73 -1.59 -2.97 -13.90
N GLN A 74 -1.09 -1.74 -14.05
CA GLN A 74 -1.37 -0.67 -13.08
C GLN A 74 -2.87 -0.40 -12.94
N GLU A 75 -3.61 -0.48 -14.06
CA GLU A 75 -5.07 -0.32 -14.08
C GLU A 75 -5.77 -1.47 -13.35
N ASP A 76 -5.33 -2.71 -13.55
CA ASP A 76 -5.90 -3.87 -12.83
C ASP A 76 -5.72 -3.71 -11.31
N ILE A 77 -4.55 -3.23 -10.87
CA ILE A 77 -4.27 -2.95 -9.45
C ILE A 77 -5.18 -1.83 -8.91
N LEU A 78 -5.38 -0.75 -9.68
CA LEU A 78 -6.28 0.34 -9.29
C LEU A 78 -7.72 -0.17 -9.13
N ARG A 79 -8.21 -0.96 -10.09
CA ARG A 79 -9.55 -1.54 -10.05
C ARG A 79 -9.72 -2.51 -8.88
N PHE A 80 -8.71 -3.33 -8.58
CA PHE A 80 -8.70 -4.20 -7.40
C PHE A 80 -8.93 -3.37 -6.12
N HIS A 81 -8.11 -2.34 -5.90
CA HIS A 81 -8.26 -1.51 -4.70
C HIS A 81 -9.59 -0.73 -4.65
N GLN A 82 -10.14 -0.35 -5.80
CA GLN A 82 -11.39 0.41 -5.88
C GLN A 82 -12.63 -0.45 -5.65
N PHE A 83 -12.64 -1.71 -6.09
CA PHE A 83 -13.87 -2.50 -6.21
C PHE A 83 -13.88 -3.81 -5.44
N THR A 84 -12.76 -4.23 -4.84
CA THR A 84 -12.72 -5.47 -4.06
C THR A 84 -13.30 -5.27 -2.65
N GLY A 85 -14.21 -6.18 -2.32
CA GLY A 85 -14.98 -6.19 -1.09
C GLY A 85 -16.05 -7.27 -1.14
N ASP A 86 -16.75 -7.47 -0.02
CA ASP A 86 -17.93 -8.35 0.08
C ASP A 86 -19.24 -7.55 0.26
N GLY A 87 -19.15 -6.21 0.24
CA GLY A 87 -20.26 -5.30 0.44
C GLY A 87 -20.33 -4.74 1.87
N ASP A 88 -19.48 -5.21 2.78
CA ASP A 88 -19.25 -4.52 4.04
C ASP A 88 -18.41 -3.26 3.81
N SER A 89 -19.09 -2.16 3.54
CA SER A 89 -18.48 -0.85 3.35
C SER A 89 -17.48 -0.44 4.45
N TRP A 90 -17.55 -0.99 5.67
CA TRP A 90 -16.61 -0.64 6.73
C TRP A 90 -15.24 -1.30 6.57
N ASN A 91 -15.19 -2.44 5.87
CA ASN A 91 -14.04 -3.33 5.78
C ASN A 91 -13.61 -3.67 4.34
N ASP A 92 -14.42 -3.36 3.33
CA ASP A 92 -14.04 -3.35 1.92
C ASP A 92 -12.77 -2.52 1.67
N LEU A 93 -11.99 -2.83 0.63
CA LEU A 93 -10.70 -2.16 0.38
C LEU A 93 -10.85 -0.63 0.27
N THR A 94 -11.94 -0.20 -0.36
CA THR A 94 -12.40 1.19 -0.30
C THR A 94 -13.39 1.34 0.86
N MET A 95 -12.89 1.68 2.04
CA MET A 95 -13.70 1.76 3.27
C MET A 95 -14.54 3.04 3.37
N ASN A 96 -15.70 2.92 4.02
CA ASN A 96 -16.57 4.01 4.43
C ASN A 96 -17.31 3.64 5.73
N ARG A 97 -16.90 4.23 6.85
CA ARG A 97 -17.51 4.06 8.18
C ARG A 97 -18.49 5.19 8.45
N GLY A 98 -19.65 5.13 7.79
CA GLY A 98 -20.74 6.09 8.00
C GLY A 98 -20.44 7.52 7.57
N GLY A 99 -19.48 7.73 6.66
CA GLY A 99 -19.08 9.05 6.17
C GLY A 99 -18.16 9.85 7.11
N GLU A 100 -17.86 9.35 8.30
CA GLU A 100 -16.93 10.00 9.24
C GLU A 100 -15.48 9.67 8.91
N THR A 101 -15.20 8.39 8.67
CA THR A 101 -13.88 7.91 8.23
C THR A 101 -14.05 7.08 6.97
N PHE A 102 -13.40 7.49 5.88
CA PHE A 102 -13.55 6.82 4.58
C PHE A 102 -12.34 7.06 3.68
N THR A 103 -12.14 6.17 2.72
CA THR A 103 -11.09 6.29 1.71
C THR A 103 -11.41 7.44 0.76
N VAL A 104 -10.53 8.44 0.72
CA VAL A 104 -10.76 9.66 -0.09
C VAL A 104 -10.10 9.60 -1.46
N SER A 105 -9.08 8.76 -1.63
CA SER A 105 -8.32 8.64 -2.87
C SER A 105 -7.57 7.33 -2.96
N ILE A 106 -7.22 6.93 -4.17
CA ILE A 106 -6.26 5.85 -4.44
C ILE A 106 -5.09 6.44 -5.24
N THR A 107 -3.86 6.21 -4.77
CA THR A 107 -2.65 6.60 -5.50
C THR A 107 -1.90 5.36 -5.91
N SER A 108 -1.58 5.25 -7.20
CA SER A 108 -0.78 4.16 -7.76
C SER A 108 0.47 4.73 -8.40
N VAL A 109 1.64 4.19 -8.03
CA VAL A 109 2.93 4.58 -8.59
C VAL A 109 3.58 3.35 -9.22
N LYS A 110 3.81 3.41 -10.54
CA LYS A 110 4.53 2.40 -11.30
C LYS A 110 5.96 2.88 -11.53
N LEU A 111 6.92 2.17 -10.96
CA LEU A 111 8.35 2.46 -11.14
C LEU A 111 8.89 1.72 -12.36
N GLY A 112 9.43 2.47 -13.32
CA GLY A 112 10.20 1.96 -14.46
C GLY A 112 11.72 2.02 -14.20
N GLU A 113 12.51 2.00 -15.27
CA GLU A 113 13.96 2.14 -15.17
C GLU A 113 14.40 3.58 -14.90
N SER A 114 13.91 4.53 -15.71
CA SER A 114 14.27 5.95 -15.67
C SER A 114 13.06 6.89 -15.45
N LYS A 115 11.85 6.33 -15.37
CA LYS A 115 10.62 7.08 -15.13
C LYS A 115 9.71 6.38 -14.14
N ALA A 116 8.97 7.17 -13.38
CA ALA A 116 7.83 6.72 -12.59
C ALA A 116 6.55 7.30 -13.19
N SER A 117 5.50 6.49 -13.27
CA SER A 117 4.16 6.91 -13.68
C SER A 117 3.23 6.81 -12.49
N MET A 118 2.65 7.94 -12.10
CA MET A 118 1.71 8.06 -11.00
C MET A 118 0.30 8.30 -11.53
N THR A 119 -0.65 7.57 -10.99
CA THR A 119 -2.09 7.82 -11.16
C THR A 119 -2.67 8.11 -9.78
N TYR A 120 -3.23 9.31 -9.64
CA TYR A 120 -4.01 9.73 -8.49
C TYR A 120 -5.48 9.72 -8.87
N LEU A 121 -6.29 8.99 -8.10
CA LEU A 121 -7.73 8.90 -8.27
C LEU A 121 -8.40 9.48 -7.03
N ASP A 122 -9.05 10.63 -7.20
CA ASP A 122 -9.89 11.24 -6.17
C ASP A 122 -11.26 10.56 -6.17
N LEU A 123 -11.60 9.90 -5.07
CA LEU A 123 -12.86 9.16 -4.95
C LEU A 123 -14.05 10.07 -4.60
N LYS A 124 -13.81 11.30 -4.16
CA LYS A 124 -14.87 12.29 -3.86
C LYS A 124 -15.32 13.00 -5.12
N SER A 125 -14.38 13.45 -5.94
CA SER A 125 -14.67 14.19 -7.17
C SER A 125 -14.75 13.29 -8.41
N HIS A 126 -14.34 12.02 -8.28
CA HIS A 126 -14.17 11.07 -9.39
C HIS A 126 -13.20 11.58 -10.46
N GLN A 127 -12.27 12.46 -10.09
CA GLN A 127 -11.23 12.96 -10.97
C GLN A 127 -10.00 12.07 -10.90
N GLN A 128 -9.38 11.87 -12.06
CA GLN A 128 -8.11 11.18 -12.18
C GLN A 128 -7.05 12.14 -12.71
N VAL A 129 -5.90 12.14 -12.06
CA VAL A 129 -4.71 12.88 -12.48
C VAL A 129 -3.60 11.88 -12.73
N ASN A 130 -2.94 12.00 -13.87
CA ASN A 130 -1.76 11.21 -14.20
C ASN A 130 -0.55 12.14 -14.24
N ALA A 131 0.57 11.69 -13.68
CA ALA A 131 1.81 12.43 -13.69
C ALA A 131 2.99 11.48 -13.91
N ASP A 132 3.90 11.88 -14.79
CA ASP A 132 5.14 11.16 -15.05
C ASP A 132 6.31 11.97 -14.52
N PHE A 133 7.25 11.29 -13.86
CA PHE A 133 8.44 11.91 -13.28
C PHE A 133 9.68 11.13 -13.69
N ALA A 134 10.75 11.84 -14.00
CA ALA A 134 12.06 11.22 -14.14
C ALA A 134 12.52 10.72 -12.77
N ILE A 135 13.09 9.52 -12.74
CA ILE A 135 13.69 8.94 -11.54
C ILE A 135 15.12 8.54 -11.83
N ASP A 136 16.04 8.97 -10.96
CA ASP A 136 17.40 8.45 -10.91
C ASP A 136 17.45 7.46 -9.76
N LYS A 137 17.60 6.16 -10.07
CA LYS A 137 17.79 5.15 -9.04
C LYS A 137 19.18 5.36 -8.43
N TYR A 138 19.22 5.77 -7.18
CA TYR A 138 20.48 5.82 -6.44
C TYR A 138 21.04 4.39 -6.30
N THR A 139 22.22 4.14 -6.88
CA THR A 139 22.89 2.84 -6.89
C THR A 139 24.00 2.73 -5.83
N GLY A 140 24.15 3.74 -4.96
CA GLY A 140 25.11 3.69 -3.86
C GLY A 140 24.56 2.88 -2.69
N ALA A 141 25.44 2.17 -1.98
CA ALA A 141 25.07 1.60 -0.68
C ALA A 141 24.70 2.73 0.30
N LEU A 142 23.58 2.59 1.02
CA LEU A 142 23.31 3.40 2.20
C LEU A 142 24.45 3.13 3.21
N LYS A 143 25.23 4.16 3.54
CA LYS A 143 26.31 4.09 4.53
C LYS A 143 25.80 4.22 5.95
#